data_AF-A0A7V1MIG1-F1
#
_entry.id   AF-A0A7V1MIG1-F1
#
_cell.length_a   1.000
_cell.length_b   1.000
_cell.length_c   1.000
_cell.angle_alpha   90.00
_cell.angle_beta   90.00
_cell.angle_gamma   90.00
#
_symmetry.space_group_name_H-M   'P 1'
#
loop_
_entity.id
_entity.type
_entity.pdbx_description
1 polymer ?
#
loop_
_entity_poly.entity_id
_entity_poly.type
_entity_poly.pdbx_seq_one_letter_code
_entity_poly.pdbx_strand_id
1 'polypeptide(L)'
;EAILPALPDRSRLLVSATDHNANVDPWRTMAASLPSKQLDVQLVRFDPKTGTVDLNHLESLADAPVRVVAVSHASNVLGAENLLREIRHVLHRRAPEAWLIVDGVHFIPHGPVDVQAIGADAYVFSSYKIFAQRALSWAYASEAILRLPHYKLAPAPEHPPESWEWGFRNPADFAPIIEVVEYLAWLGRQCFPTSTPGTSSDRRRWVQLGQQVIRQYEHELVRVMLDGVDGTPGLRALEGVTLYGVNEPEFYHLKEPTFSFNVVGCSSEEVVAWLWQRRRIAVRGGDHYAVETHRQLGVRESVRASLAHYNTVEEVRAFLQALAEFLAERTRR
;
A
#
# COMPACT_ATOMS: atom_id res chain seq x y z
N GLU A 1 -4.67 2.93 20.21
CA GLU A 1 -4.69 2.77 21.68
C GLU A 1 -3.69 3.65 22.41
N ALA A 2 -2.42 3.73 22.01
CA ALA A 2 -1.46 4.62 22.68
C ALA A 2 -1.51 6.09 22.19
N ILE A 3 -1.60 6.27 20.86
CA ILE A 3 -1.52 7.59 20.21
C ILE A 3 -2.65 8.53 20.64
N LEU A 4 -3.91 8.14 20.43
CA LEU A 4 -5.06 9.04 20.59
C LEU A 4 -5.25 9.54 22.03
N PRO A 5 -5.13 8.70 23.08
CA PRO A 5 -5.16 9.17 24.46
C PRO A 5 -4.05 10.17 24.82
N ALA A 6 -2.88 10.07 24.17
CA ALA A 6 -1.76 10.97 24.40
C ALA A 6 -1.90 12.34 23.69
N LEU A 7 -2.78 12.46 22.69
CA LEU A 7 -2.96 13.72 21.96
C LEU A 7 -3.64 14.79 22.83
N PRO A 8 -3.35 16.08 22.65
CA PRO A 8 -4.15 17.16 23.24
C PRO A 8 -5.64 17.05 22.89
N ASP A 9 -6.52 17.61 23.73
CA ASP A 9 -7.91 17.79 23.34
C ASP A 9 -8.03 18.67 22.08
N ARG A 10 -9.11 18.51 21.30
CA ARG A 10 -9.36 19.23 20.05
C ARG A 10 -8.31 18.99 18.95
N SER A 11 -7.53 17.91 19.06
CA SER A 11 -6.58 17.53 18.02
C SER A 11 -7.29 17.03 16.77
N ARG A 12 -6.71 17.35 15.61
CA ARG A 12 -7.14 16.83 14.31
C ARG A 12 -6.27 15.66 13.86
N LEU A 13 -6.92 14.64 13.32
CA LEU A 13 -6.32 13.49 12.66
C LEU A 13 -6.74 13.50 11.21
N LEU A 14 -5.78 13.35 10.31
CA LEU A 14 -6.02 13.27 8.87
C LEU A 14 -5.81 11.81 8.44
N VAL A 15 -6.82 11.21 7.83
CA VAL A 15 -6.75 9.87 7.21
C VAL A 15 -6.93 10.02 5.71
N SER A 16 -6.23 9.21 4.91
CA SER A 16 -6.32 9.32 3.45
C SER A 16 -7.50 8.55 2.86
N ALA A 17 -8.13 9.10 1.82
CA ALA A 17 -9.11 8.41 0.99
C ALA A 17 -8.51 7.28 0.14
N THR A 18 -7.17 7.24 -0.02
CA THR A 18 -6.45 6.16 -0.70
C THR A 18 -6.33 4.89 0.12
N ASP A 19 -6.66 4.95 1.40
CA ASP A 19 -6.26 3.94 2.38
C ASP A 19 -7.24 2.79 2.49
N HIS A 20 -6.66 1.64 2.83
CA HIS A 20 -7.40 0.51 3.34
C HIS A 20 -8.11 0.88 4.66
N ASN A 21 -9.31 0.36 4.89
CA ASN A 21 -10.12 0.61 6.08
C ASN A 21 -9.39 0.29 7.39
N ALA A 22 -8.44 -0.64 7.37
CA ALA A 22 -7.55 -0.91 8.53
C ALA A 22 -6.68 0.29 8.94
N ASN A 23 -6.44 1.28 8.06
CA ASN A 23 -5.77 2.54 8.39
C ASN A 23 -6.74 3.74 8.41
N VAL A 24 -8.05 3.50 8.53
CA VAL A 24 -9.10 4.54 8.61
C VAL A 24 -10.00 4.29 9.83
N ASP A 25 -10.60 3.12 9.92
CA ASP A 25 -11.60 2.77 10.91
C ASP A 25 -11.07 2.76 12.36
N PRO A 26 -9.84 2.30 12.65
CA PRO A 26 -9.29 2.40 13.99
C PRO A 26 -9.20 3.84 14.48
N TRP A 27 -8.83 4.79 13.61
CA TRP A 27 -8.74 6.20 13.96
C TRP A 27 -10.11 6.78 14.29
N ARG A 28 -11.11 6.54 13.42
CA ARG A 28 -12.48 7.02 13.61
C ARG A 28 -13.14 6.41 14.84
N THR A 29 -13.08 5.10 14.98
CA THR A 29 -13.73 4.36 16.07
C THR A 29 -13.15 4.73 17.42
N MET A 30 -11.82 4.80 17.51
CA MET A 30 -11.13 5.15 18.76
C MET A 30 -11.30 6.64 19.11
N ALA A 31 -11.34 7.53 18.12
CA ALA A 31 -11.64 8.95 18.38
C ALA A 31 -13.04 9.13 18.98
N ALA A 32 -14.03 8.41 18.45
CA ALA A 32 -15.40 8.46 18.94
C ALA A 32 -15.58 7.80 20.33
N SER A 33 -14.71 6.85 20.70
CA SER A 33 -14.83 6.12 21.97
C SER A 33 -14.12 6.80 23.15
N LEU A 34 -13.40 7.91 22.95
CA LEU A 34 -12.69 8.64 23.99
C LEU A 34 -13.56 9.76 24.59
N PRO A 35 -14.24 9.55 25.73
CA PRO A 35 -15.20 10.52 26.27
C PRO A 35 -14.54 11.81 26.79
N SER A 36 -13.23 11.77 27.07
CA SER A 36 -12.47 12.91 27.62
C SER A 36 -11.86 13.81 26.54
N LYS A 37 -12.04 13.51 25.25
CA LYS A 37 -11.45 14.28 24.15
C LYS A 37 -12.46 14.49 23.01
N GLN A 38 -12.44 15.67 22.43
CA GLN A 38 -13.11 16.01 21.18
C GLN A 38 -12.08 15.94 20.06
N LEU A 39 -11.89 14.75 19.49
CA LEU A 39 -10.97 14.55 18.37
C LEU A 39 -11.69 14.71 17.03
N ASP A 40 -11.07 15.43 16.10
CA ASP A 40 -11.60 15.66 14.76
C ASP A 40 -10.88 14.75 13.76
N VAL A 41 -11.58 13.80 13.14
CA VAL A 41 -11.02 12.91 12.12
C VAL A 41 -11.50 13.33 10.74
N GLN A 42 -10.60 13.85 9.92
CA GLN A 42 -10.89 14.37 8.58
C GLN A 42 -10.28 13.48 7.50
N LEU A 43 -10.99 13.35 6.38
CA LEU A 43 -10.55 12.57 5.23
C LEU A 43 -9.81 13.47 4.24
N VAL A 44 -8.60 13.09 3.84
CA VAL A 44 -7.85 13.74 2.77
C VAL A 44 -8.15 13.03 1.45
N ARG A 45 -8.69 13.77 0.48
CA ARG A 45 -8.93 13.29 -0.89
C ARG A 45 -7.64 12.88 -1.60
N PHE A 46 -7.77 12.06 -2.64
CA PHE A 46 -6.72 11.84 -3.63
C PHE A 46 -6.90 12.73 -4.88
N ASP A 47 -5.80 13.00 -5.58
CA ASP A 47 -5.81 13.64 -6.89
C ASP A 47 -6.36 12.66 -7.95
N PRO A 48 -7.41 13.04 -8.71
CA PRO A 48 -8.05 12.14 -9.66
C PRO A 48 -7.16 11.74 -10.86
N LYS A 49 -6.09 12.48 -11.15
CA LYS A 49 -5.15 12.16 -12.24
C LYS A 49 -4.08 11.17 -11.80
N THR A 50 -3.50 11.38 -10.63
CA THR A 50 -2.37 10.56 -10.14
C THR A 50 -2.81 9.48 -9.17
N GLY A 51 -4.02 9.56 -8.60
CA GLY A 51 -4.48 8.66 -7.54
C GLY A 51 -3.70 8.76 -6.22
N THR A 52 -2.74 9.68 -6.11
CA THR A 52 -2.00 9.97 -4.88
C THR A 52 -2.78 10.92 -4.00
N VAL A 53 -2.42 11.02 -2.71
CA VAL A 53 -2.96 12.07 -1.81
C VAL A 53 -2.88 13.45 -2.46
N ASP A 54 -3.99 14.19 -2.40
CA ASP A 54 -4.07 15.59 -2.84
C ASP A 54 -3.32 16.47 -1.81
N LEU A 55 -2.10 16.86 -2.16
CA LEU A 55 -1.24 17.67 -1.29
C LEU A 55 -1.83 19.05 -1.00
N ASN A 56 -2.59 19.64 -1.92
CA ASN A 56 -3.22 20.95 -1.70
C ASN A 56 -4.36 20.82 -0.69
N HIS A 57 -5.16 19.76 -0.80
CA HIS A 57 -6.21 19.48 0.17
C HIS A 57 -5.63 19.12 1.53
N LEU A 58 -4.57 18.31 1.59
CA LEU A 58 -3.81 18.05 2.82
C LEU A 58 -3.37 19.36 3.49
N GLU A 59 -2.73 20.26 2.73
CA GLU A 59 -2.25 21.55 3.22
C GLU A 59 -3.41 22.43 3.72
N SER A 60 -4.55 22.45 3.02
CA SER A 60 -5.73 23.22 3.44
C SER A 60 -6.36 22.73 4.76
N LEU A 61 -6.18 21.46 5.12
CA LEU A 61 -6.70 20.89 6.36
C LEU A 61 -5.75 21.08 7.55
N ALA A 62 -4.50 21.46 7.28
CA ALA A 62 -3.42 21.59 8.25
C ALA A 62 -3.41 22.92 9.02
N ASP A 63 -4.36 23.83 8.77
CA ASP A 63 -4.52 25.08 9.53
C ASP A 63 -5.15 24.87 10.94
N ALA A 64 -5.68 23.68 11.20
CA ALA A 64 -6.11 23.24 12.53
C ALA A 64 -4.97 22.49 13.26
N PRO A 65 -5.05 22.23 14.58
CA PRO A 65 -4.02 21.50 15.31
C PRO A 65 -3.98 20.01 14.90
N VAL A 66 -3.42 19.74 13.72
CA VAL A 66 -3.18 18.40 13.21
C VAL A 66 -2.08 17.75 14.04
N ARG A 67 -2.38 16.56 14.54
CA ARG A 67 -1.46 15.75 15.37
C ARG A 67 -1.11 14.42 14.76
N VAL A 68 -1.92 13.94 13.81
CA VAL A 68 -1.68 12.67 13.13
C VAL A 68 -2.07 12.82 11.67
N VAL A 69 -1.22 12.32 10.79
CA VAL A 69 -1.55 12.02 9.39
C VAL A 69 -1.28 10.54 9.15
N ALA A 70 -2.34 9.79 8.86
CA ALA A 70 -2.29 8.38 8.53
C ALA A 70 -2.51 8.20 7.02
N VAL A 71 -1.56 7.56 6.36
CA VAL A 71 -1.55 7.40 4.90
C VAL A 71 -0.90 6.08 4.50
N SER A 72 -1.41 5.42 3.48
CA SER A 72 -0.75 4.27 2.87
C SER A 72 0.45 4.68 2.04
N HIS A 73 1.51 3.87 2.01
CA HIS A 73 2.63 4.07 1.11
C HIS A 73 2.18 3.89 -0.35
N ALA A 74 1.32 2.91 -0.62
CA ALA A 74 0.66 2.75 -1.90
C ALA A 74 -0.80 2.31 -1.74
N SER A 75 -1.69 2.86 -2.57
CA SER A 75 -3.11 2.50 -2.56
C SER A 75 -3.34 1.08 -3.06
N ASN A 76 -4.05 0.25 -2.29
CA ASN A 76 -4.41 -1.12 -2.68
C ASN A 76 -5.54 -1.21 -3.72
N VAL A 77 -6.02 -0.08 -4.21
CA VAL A 77 -7.01 0.03 -5.29
C VAL A 77 -6.39 0.76 -6.48
N LEU A 78 -5.90 1.98 -6.27
CA LEU A 78 -5.37 2.81 -7.36
C LEU A 78 -3.97 2.34 -7.82
N GLY A 79 -3.29 1.55 -6.98
CA GLY A 79 -1.88 1.19 -7.14
C GLY A 79 -0.99 2.42 -7.30
N ALA A 80 -1.38 3.55 -6.70
CA ALA A 80 -0.63 4.79 -6.72
C ALA A 80 0.27 4.84 -5.48
N GLU A 81 1.57 5.05 -5.68
CA GLU A 81 2.56 5.32 -4.62
C GLU A 81 2.40 6.77 -4.16
N ASN A 82 2.13 6.96 -2.87
CA ASN A 82 2.00 8.28 -2.29
C ASN A 82 3.35 8.97 -2.13
N LEU A 83 3.38 10.26 -2.38
CA LEU A 83 4.55 11.13 -2.26
C LEU A 83 4.86 11.44 -0.79
N LEU A 84 5.34 10.43 -0.04
CA LEU A 84 5.46 10.49 1.42
C LEU A 84 6.44 11.57 1.90
N ARG A 85 7.52 11.84 1.14
CA ARG A 85 8.50 12.89 1.48
C ARG A 85 7.89 14.28 1.34
N GLU A 86 7.07 14.46 0.31
CA GLU A 86 6.34 15.68 0.03
C GLU A 86 5.25 15.90 1.08
N ILE A 87 4.54 14.85 1.50
CA ILE A 87 3.63 14.88 2.66
C ILE A 87 4.40 15.33 3.90
N ARG A 88 5.54 14.72 4.24
CA ARG A 88 6.38 15.12 5.38
C ARG A 88 6.82 16.58 5.28
N HIS A 89 7.14 17.05 4.07
CA HIS A 89 7.51 18.45 3.83
C HIS A 89 6.33 19.40 4.10
N VAL A 90 5.11 19.08 3.66
CA VAL A 90 3.90 19.83 4.01
C VAL A 90 3.70 19.87 5.54
N LEU A 91 3.86 18.74 6.23
CA LEU A 91 3.72 18.67 7.68
C LEU A 91 4.77 19.52 8.40
N HIS A 92 6.04 19.50 7.98
CA HIS A 92 7.05 20.37 8.58
C HIS A 92 6.69 21.85 8.50
N ARG A 93 6.05 22.30 7.41
CA ARG A 93 5.65 23.70 7.24
C ARG A 93 4.39 24.06 8.03
N ARG A 94 3.40 23.16 8.07
CA ARG A 94 2.03 23.48 8.53
C ARG A 94 1.65 22.85 9.87
N ALA A 95 2.14 21.65 10.13
CA ALA A 95 1.80 20.86 11.31
C ALA A 95 3.05 20.11 11.82
N PRO A 96 4.09 20.83 12.29
CA PRO A 96 5.40 20.23 12.60
C PRO A 96 5.33 19.18 13.72
N GLU A 97 4.34 19.28 14.60
CA GLU A 97 4.09 18.34 15.70
C GLU A 97 3.23 17.13 15.28
N ALA A 98 2.81 17.04 14.01
CA ALA A 98 2.03 15.91 13.53
C ALA A 98 2.92 14.69 13.30
N TRP A 99 2.46 13.53 13.80
CA TRP A 99 3.05 12.24 13.46
C TRP A 99 2.59 11.76 12.09
N LEU A 100 3.54 11.29 11.29
CA LEU A 100 3.28 10.62 10.02
C LEU A 100 3.24 9.09 10.23
N ILE A 101 2.05 8.52 10.16
CA ILE A 101 1.82 7.08 10.33
C ILE A 101 1.57 6.44 8.96
N VAL A 102 2.47 5.55 8.56
CA VAL A 102 2.47 4.98 7.20
C VAL A 102 2.02 3.53 7.21
N ASP A 103 0.96 3.23 6.46
CA ASP A 103 0.58 1.85 6.11
C ASP A 103 1.39 1.39 4.89
N GLY A 104 2.41 0.58 5.14
CA GLY A 104 3.28 0.01 4.14
C GLY A 104 2.84 -1.33 3.59
N VAL A 105 1.70 -1.89 4.02
CA VAL A 105 1.29 -3.27 3.71
C VAL A 105 1.27 -3.51 2.21
N HIS A 106 0.78 -2.55 1.43
CA HIS A 106 0.68 -2.74 -0.01
C HIS A 106 1.99 -2.53 -0.75
N PHE A 107 2.83 -1.58 -0.34
CA PHE A 107 4.07 -1.23 -1.04
C PHE A 107 5.24 -2.16 -0.71
N ILE A 108 5.30 -2.70 0.52
CA ILE A 108 6.48 -3.45 1.01
C ILE A 108 6.98 -4.59 0.10
N PRO A 109 6.15 -5.34 -0.67
CA PRO A 109 6.68 -6.35 -1.59
C PRO A 109 7.27 -5.78 -2.89
N HIS A 110 7.00 -4.52 -3.22
CA HIS A 110 7.24 -3.96 -4.55
C HIS A 110 8.48 -3.07 -4.64
N GLY A 111 8.98 -2.54 -3.51
CA GLY A 111 10.10 -1.62 -3.55
C GLY A 111 10.85 -1.41 -2.24
N PRO A 112 11.99 -0.70 -2.30
CA PRO A 112 12.79 -0.40 -1.11
C PRO A 112 12.07 0.60 -0.20
N VAL A 113 12.18 0.40 1.11
CA VAL A 113 11.60 1.29 2.12
C VAL A 113 12.72 1.83 3.02
N ASP A 114 12.77 3.15 3.14
CA ASP A 114 13.63 3.85 4.09
C ASP A 114 12.78 4.80 4.93
N VAL A 115 12.41 4.34 6.13
CA VAL A 115 11.55 5.08 7.06
C VAL A 115 12.20 6.38 7.55
N GLN A 116 13.54 6.44 7.60
CA GLN A 116 14.28 7.63 8.02
C GLN A 116 14.26 8.67 6.91
N ALA A 117 14.49 8.26 5.66
CA ALA A 117 14.42 9.15 4.51
C ALA A 117 13.01 9.63 4.18
N ILE A 118 11.98 8.86 4.57
CA ILE A 118 10.57 9.30 4.52
C ILE A 118 10.28 10.32 5.63
N GLY A 119 10.94 10.20 6.78
CA GLY A 119 10.57 10.92 7.99
C GLY A 119 9.27 10.41 8.60
N ALA A 120 9.03 9.09 8.50
CA ALA A 120 7.87 8.45 9.09
C ALA A 120 8.05 8.34 10.61
N ASP A 121 6.99 8.61 11.37
CA ASP A 121 6.97 8.38 12.82
C ASP A 121 6.56 6.94 13.15
N ALA A 122 5.77 6.31 12.29
CA ALA A 122 5.57 4.87 12.32
C ALA A 122 5.37 4.33 10.90
N TYR A 123 5.78 3.08 10.68
CA TYR A 123 5.61 2.37 9.43
C TYR A 123 5.21 0.93 9.71
N VAL A 124 4.03 0.51 9.25
CA VAL A 124 3.45 -0.80 9.56
C VAL A 124 3.32 -1.63 8.28
N PHE A 125 3.62 -2.92 8.35
CA PHE A 125 3.31 -3.86 7.27
C PHE A 125 2.94 -5.24 7.81
N SER A 126 2.29 -6.06 6.98
CA SER A 126 1.92 -7.43 7.32
C SER A 126 2.74 -8.43 6.51
N SER A 127 3.24 -9.47 7.18
CA SER A 127 4.15 -10.47 6.60
C SER A 127 3.55 -11.22 5.40
N TYR A 128 2.24 -11.45 5.39
CA TYR A 128 1.58 -12.19 4.31
C TYR A 128 1.62 -11.50 2.94
N LYS A 129 1.90 -10.20 2.90
CA LYS A 129 2.09 -9.46 1.66
C LYS A 129 3.51 -9.49 1.15
N ILE A 130 4.48 -9.87 2.00
CA ILE A 130 5.89 -10.01 1.64
C ILE A 130 6.34 -11.48 1.75
N PHE A 131 5.52 -12.39 1.22
CA PHE A 131 5.85 -13.81 1.01
C PHE A 131 6.13 -14.60 2.30
N ALA A 132 5.66 -14.13 3.45
CA ALA A 132 5.76 -14.81 4.74
C ALA A 132 4.38 -15.21 5.30
N GLN A 133 4.35 -15.85 6.48
CA GLN A 133 3.16 -16.39 7.11
C GLN A 133 2.08 -15.32 7.40
N ARG A 134 0.80 -15.72 7.40
CA ARG A 134 -0.35 -14.87 7.81
C ARG A 134 -0.39 -14.64 9.32
N ALA A 135 -1.18 -13.64 9.74
CA ALA A 135 -1.42 -13.31 11.15
C ALA A 135 -0.22 -12.73 11.93
N LEU A 136 0.80 -12.21 11.22
CA LEU A 136 1.88 -11.43 11.81
C LEU A 136 1.99 -10.07 11.11
N SER A 137 2.22 -9.02 11.90
CA SER A 137 2.49 -7.67 11.40
C SER A 137 3.68 -7.08 12.13
N TRP A 138 4.38 -6.20 11.45
CA TRP A 138 5.61 -5.58 11.88
C TRP A 138 5.42 -4.08 11.87
N ALA A 139 6.00 -3.40 12.85
CA ALA A 139 5.96 -1.96 12.94
C ALA A 139 7.36 -1.42 13.25
N TYR A 140 7.76 -0.42 12.48
CA TYR A 140 8.70 0.59 12.96
C TYR A 140 7.89 1.69 13.66
N ALA A 141 8.39 2.20 14.76
CA ALA A 141 7.86 3.38 15.43
C ALA A 141 9.00 4.21 16.01
N SER A 142 8.85 5.52 15.99
CA SER A 142 9.79 6.46 16.58
C SER A 142 9.83 6.30 18.10
N GLU A 143 10.94 6.70 18.70
CA GLU A 143 11.11 6.63 20.15
C GLU A 143 10.02 7.41 20.91
N ALA A 144 9.54 8.52 20.34
CA ALA A 144 8.44 9.29 20.91
C ALA A 144 7.14 8.48 20.99
N ILE A 145 6.81 7.69 19.96
CA ILE A 145 5.64 6.82 19.95
C ILE A 145 5.85 5.62 20.89
N LEU A 146 7.03 5.00 20.88
CA LEU A 146 7.33 3.81 21.69
C LEU A 146 7.33 4.09 23.21
N ARG A 147 7.51 5.35 23.62
CA ARG A 147 7.46 5.81 25.02
C ARG A 147 6.05 6.19 25.48
N LEU A 148 5.04 6.19 24.61
CA LEU A 148 3.68 6.52 25.00
C LEU A 148 3.11 5.49 25.99
N PRO A 149 2.28 5.93 26.96
CA PRO A 149 1.48 5.01 27.76
C PRO A 149 0.63 4.11 26.85
N HIS A 150 0.71 2.80 27.06
CA HIS A 150 0.01 1.80 26.27
C HIS A 150 -0.41 0.63 27.15
N TYR A 151 -1.33 -0.19 26.65
CA TYR A 151 -1.69 -1.42 27.31
C TYR A 151 -0.53 -2.42 27.19
N LYS A 152 -0.10 -2.95 28.34
CA LYS A 152 0.82 -4.07 28.44
C LYS A 152 0.44 -4.91 29.66
N LEU A 153 0.80 -6.18 29.65
CA LEU A 153 0.64 -7.03 30.83
C LEU A 153 1.51 -6.49 31.97
N ALA A 154 1.02 -6.51 33.21
CA ALA A 154 1.78 -6.04 34.38
C ALA A 154 3.21 -6.61 34.49
N PRO A 155 3.50 -7.89 34.19
CA PRO A 155 4.86 -8.42 34.20
C PRO A 155 5.70 -8.12 32.95
N ALA A 156 5.14 -7.50 31.91
CA ALA A 156 5.88 -7.18 30.69
C ALA A 156 6.98 -6.13 30.99
N PRO A 157 8.15 -6.20 30.31
CA PRO A 157 9.20 -5.19 30.45
C PRO A 157 8.69 -3.75 30.21
N GLU A 158 9.44 -2.77 30.69
CA GLU A 158 9.12 -1.35 30.47
C GLU A 158 9.68 -0.81 29.15
N HIS A 159 10.74 -1.42 28.62
CA HIS A 159 11.39 -0.94 27.40
C HIS A 159 10.81 -1.60 26.14
N PRO A 160 10.71 -0.86 25.03
CA PRO A 160 10.41 -1.43 23.74
C PRO A 160 11.60 -2.25 23.19
N PRO A 161 11.38 -3.23 22.30
CA PRO A 161 10.06 -3.64 21.78
C PRO A 161 9.21 -4.49 22.73
N GLU A 162 9.80 -5.07 23.78
CA GLU A 162 9.14 -6.08 24.62
C GLU A 162 7.91 -5.57 25.37
N SER A 163 7.85 -4.27 25.69
CA SER A 163 6.67 -3.65 26.28
C SER A 163 5.44 -3.67 25.35
N TRP A 164 5.67 -3.71 24.04
CA TRP A 164 4.63 -3.71 23.00
C TRP A 164 4.26 -5.11 22.50
N GLU A 165 5.01 -6.13 22.90
CA GLU A 165 4.82 -7.51 22.44
C GLU A 165 4.08 -8.32 23.51
N TRP A 166 2.81 -8.64 23.24
CA TRP A 166 1.96 -9.28 24.25
C TRP A 166 2.20 -10.78 24.35
N GLY A 167 2.69 -11.21 25.51
CA GLY A 167 2.82 -12.62 25.85
C GLY A 167 4.01 -13.29 25.18
N PHE A 168 3.98 -14.63 25.14
CA PHE A 168 5.07 -15.40 24.57
C PHE A 168 5.02 -15.37 23.04
N ARG A 169 6.06 -14.81 22.43
CA ARG A 169 6.26 -14.82 20.98
C ARG A 169 6.47 -16.24 20.50
N ASN A 170 5.79 -16.64 19.44
CA ASN A 170 6.06 -17.91 18.77
C ASN A 170 7.32 -17.77 17.91
N PRO A 171 8.46 -18.42 18.26
CA PRO A 171 9.69 -18.26 17.50
C PRO A 171 9.57 -18.70 16.03
N ALA A 172 8.62 -19.61 15.74
CA ALA A 172 8.36 -20.06 14.37
C ALA A 172 7.84 -18.93 13.47
N ASP A 173 7.21 -17.89 14.03
CA ASP A 173 6.70 -16.76 13.26
C ASP A 173 7.83 -15.86 12.69
N PHE A 174 9.04 -15.94 13.27
CA PHE A 174 10.21 -15.15 12.86
C PHE A 174 11.04 -15.83 11.77
N ALA A 175 11.02 -17.17 11.68
CA ALA A 175 11.82 -17.88 10.69
C ALA A 175 11.48 -17.48 9.24
N PRO A 176 10.19 -17.36 8.83
CA PRO A 176 9.85 -16.94 7.48
C PRO A 176 10.32 -15.52 7.13
N ILE A 177 10.28 -14.57 8.07
CA ILE A 177 10.73 -13.20 7.76
C ILE A 177 12.24 -13.13 7.59
N ILE A 178 13.00 -13.95 8.33
CA ILE A 178 14.45 -14.07 8.15
C ILE A 178 14.75 -14.59 6.74
N GLU A 179 14.03 -15.62 6.29
CA GLU A 179 14.20 -16.16 4.93
C GLU A 179 13.79 -15.17 3.85
N VAL A 180 12.75 -14.35 4.06
CA VAL A 180 12.40 -13.25 3.14
C VAL A 180 13.54 -12.25 3.02
N VAL A 181 14.17 -11.86 4.14
CA VAL A 181 15.33 -10.97 4.13
C VAL A 181 16.51 -11.59 3.38
N GLU A 182 16.79 -12.87 3.62
CA GLU A 182 17.88 -13.58 2.93
C GLU A 182 17.58 -13.81 1.43
N TYR A 183 16.33 -14.03 1.06
CA TYR A 183 15.87 -14.10 -0.34
C TYR A 183 16.11 -12.78 -1.07
N LEU A 184 15.70 -11.65 -0.48
CA LEU A 184 15.92 -10.32 -1.08
C LEU A 184 17.42 -10.01 -1.19
N ALA A 185 18.21 -10.34 -0.16
CA ALA A 185 19.65 -10.18 -0.20
C ALA A 185 20.30 -11.07 -1.27
N TRP A 186 19.85 -12.31 -1.42
CA TRP A 186 20.30 -13.22 -2.47
C TRP A 186 19.98 -12.66 -3.85
N LEU A 187 18.75 -12.19 -4.09
CA LEU A 187 18.34 -11.61 -5.36
C LEU A 187 19.22 -10.40 -5.72
N GLY A 188 19.46 -9.50 -4.76
CA GLY A 188 20.37 -8.37 -4.95
C GLY A 188 21.79 -8.80 -5.36
N ARG A 189 22.34 -9.86 -4.74
CA ARG A 189 23.66 -10.40 -5.10
C ARG A 189 23.69 -11.04 -6.50
N GLN A 190 22.61 -11.72 -6.90
CA GLN A 190 22.52 -12.36 -8.21
C GLN A 190 22.46 -11.33 -9.34
N CYS A 191 21.69 -10.26 -9.16
CA CYS A 191 21.46 -9.25 -10.19
C CYS A 191 22.56 -8.17 -10.23
N PHE A 192 23.31 -7.98 -9.14
CA PHE A 192 24.43 -7.04 -9.06
C PHE A 192 25.70 -7.71 -8.53
N PRO A 193 26.33 -8.62 -9.31
CA PRO A 193 27.55 -9.28 -8.87
C PRO A 193 28.69 -8.25 -8.74
N THR A 194 29.21 -8.07 -7.52
CA THR A 194 30.40 -7.22 -7.29
C THR A 194 31.66 -7.91 -7.77
N SER A 195 32.52 -7.20 -8.50
CA SER A 195 33.86 -7.67 -8.89
C SER A 195 34.87 -7.68 -7.73
N THR A 196 34.48 -7.27 -6.53
CA THR A 196 35.39 -7.03 -5.39
C THR A 196 35.08 -7.96 -4.21
N PRO A 197 35.97 -8.93 -3.89
CA PRO A 197 35.87 -9.73 -2.67
C PRO A 197 35.96 -8.82 -1.42
N GLY A 198 34.96 -8.86 -0.52
CA GLY A 198 35.01 -8.15 0.76
C GLY A 198 33.88 -7.15 1.04
N THR A 199 32.96 -6.91 0.11
CA THR A 199 31.72 -6.10 0.35
C THR A 199 30.54 -6.95 0.87
N SER A 200 30.82 -8.17 1.34
CA SER A 200 29.82 -9.17 1.76
C SER A 200 29.08 -8.85 3.06
N SER A 201 29.46 -7.81 3.81
CA SER A 201 28.91 -7.55 5.15
C SER A 201 27.66 -6.67 5.19
N ASP A 202 27.32 -5.96 4.11
CA ASP A 202 26.18 -5.03 4.13
C ASP A 202 24.89 -5.70 3.64
N ARG A 203 24.28 -6.52 4.51
CA ARG A 203 22.98 -7.16 4.25
C ARG A 203 21.91 -6.15 3.85
N ARG A 204 21.89 -4.96 4.47
CA ARG A 204 20.90 -3.90 4.18
C ARG A 204 21.00 -3.48 2.72
N ARG A 205 22.21 -3.19 2.24
CA ARG A 205 22.44 -2.84 0.83
C ARG A 205 21.94 -3.93 -0.12
N TRP A 206 22.24 -5.19 0.17
CA TRP A 206 21.80 -6.30 -0.70
C TRP A 206 20.29 -6.46 -0.74
N VAL A 207 19.60 -6.32 0.39
CA VAL A 207 18.13 -6.30 0.43
C VAL A 207 17.58 -5.15 -0.41
N GLN A 208 18.12 -3.94 -0.26
CA GLN A 208 17.68 -2.77 -1.05
C GLN A 208 17.87 -2.99 -2.54
N LEU A 209 19.00 -3.56 -2.97
CA LEU A 209 19.25 -3.89 -4.37
C LEU A 209 18.28 -4.97 -4.88
N GLY A 210 17.98 -5.99 -4.09
CA GLY A 210 16.97 -7.00 -4.44
C GLY A 210 15.58 -6.39 -4.64
N GLN A 211 15.18 -5.49 -3.74
CA GLN A 211 13.91 -4.75 -3.86
C GLN A 211 13.89 -3.82 -5.09
N GLN A 212 15.01 -3.20 -5.46
CA GLN A 212 15.12 -2.38 -6.68
C GLN A 212 14.95 -3.22 -7.96
N VAL A 213 15.49 -4.45 -7.99
CA VAL A 213 15.31 -5.38 -9.12
C VAL A 213 13.84 -5.75 -9.28
N ILE A 214 13.19 -6.10 -8.16
CA ILE A 214 11.75 -6.38 -8.12
C ILE A 214 10.97 -5.19 -8.71
N ARG A 215 11.23 -3.98 -8.20
CA ARG A 215 10.54 -2.77 -8.65
C ARG A 215 10.72 -2.53 -10.14
N GLN A 216 11.96 -2.65 -10.63
CA GLN A 216 12.26 -2.45 -12.05
C GLN A 216 11.52 -3.46 -12.93
N TYR A 217 11.49 -4.73 -12.53
CA TYR A 217 10.78 -5.77 -13.27
C TYR A 217 9.26 -5.55 -13.25
N GLU A 218 8.69 -5.23 -12.09
CA GLU A 218 7.26 -4.98 -11.94
C GLU A 218 6.81 -3.72 -12.71
N HIS A 219 7.67 -2.70 -12.85
CA HIS A 219 7.40 -1.55 -13.72
C HIS A 219 7.30 -1.93 -15.20
N GLU A 220 8.05 -2.95 -15.66
CA GLU A 220 7.87 -3.48 -17.02
C GLU A 220 6.53 -4.21 -17.15
N LEU A 221 6.11 -4.97 -16.13
CA LEU A 221 4.78 -5.59 -16.11
C LEU A 221 3.67 -4.53 -16.11
N VAL A 222 3.85 -3.41 -15.40
CA VAL A 222 2.95 -2.26 -15.46
C VAL A 222 2.80 -1.72 -16.86
N ARG A 223 3.94 -1.46 -17.54
CA ARG A 223 3.94 -0.97 -18.91
C ARG A 223 3.21 -1.93 -19.84
N VAL A 224 3.52 -3.23 -19.75
CA VAL A 224 2.87 -4.29 -20.54
C VAL A 224 1.37 -4.37 -20.28
N MET A 225 0.94 -4.29 -19.02
CA MET A 225 -0.48 -4.35 -18.64
C MET A 225 -1.27 -3.15 -19.20
N LEU A 226 -0.71 -1.94 -19.13
CA LEU A 226 -1.41 -0.72 -19.52
C LEU A 226 -1.34 -0.44 -21.02
N ASP A 227 -0.18 -0.63 -21.65
CA ASP A 227 0.06 -0.27 -23.06
C ASP A 227 -0.05 -1.47 -24.01
N GLY A 228 0.13 -2.70 -23.49
CA GLY A 228 0.07 -3.92 -24.26
C GLY A 228 1.44 -4.45 -24.70
N VAL A 229 1.41 -5.59 -25.38
CA VAL A 229 2.60 -6.31 -25.84
C VAL A 229 2.26 -7.22 -27.03
N ASP A 230 3.18 -7.35 -27.99
CA ASP A 230 3.07 -8.26 -29.15
C ASP A 230 1.73 -8.18 -29.90
N GLY A 231 1.26 -6.96 -30.15
CA GLY A 231 -0.02 -6.71 -30.84
C GLY A 231 -1.27 -6.99 -29.99
N THR A 232 -1.13 -7.44 -28.75
CA THR A 232 -2.23 -7.51 -27.78
C THR A 232 -2.42 -6.13 -27.15
N PRO A 233 -3.59 -5.47 -27.31
CA PRO A 233 -3.84 -4.16 -26.71
C PRO A 233 -3.77 -4.22 -25.17
N GLY A 234 -3.15 -3.22 -24.56
CA GLY A 234 -3.17 -3.04 -23.11
C GLY A 234 -4.50 -2.52 -22.61
N LEU A 235 -4.67 -2.50 -21.29
CA LEU A 235 -5.90 -2.09 -20.62
C LEU A 235 -6.41 -0.71 -21.07
N ARG A 236 -5.51 0.24 -21.36
CA ARG A 236 -5.89 1.61 -21.78
C ARG A 236 -6.56 1.65 -23.15
N ALA A 237 -6.28 0.66 -24.00
CA ALA A 237 -6.81 0.57 -25.35
C ALA A 237 -8.07 -0.31 -25.45
N LEU A 238 -8.50 -0.94 -24.35
CA LEU A 238 -9.70 -1.79 -24.34
C LEU A 238 -10.97 -0.95 -24.18
N GLU A 239 -11.74 -0.84 -25.27
CA GLU A 239 -13.05 -0.20 -25.24
C GLU A 239 -14.00 -0.93 -24.28
N GLY A 240 -14.79 -0.17 -23.51
CA GLY A 240 -15.69 -0.72 -22.50
C GLY A 240 -15.02 -1.02 -21.15
N VAL A 241 -13.71 -0.76 -21.00
CA VAL A 241 -13.00 -0.79 -19.72
C VAL A 241 -12.85 0.64 -19.18
N THR A 242 -13.25 0.85 -17.93
CA THR A 242 -12.96 2.07 -17.18
C THR A 242 -11.85 1.79 -16.18
N LEU A 243 -10.69 2.42 -16.35
CA LEU A 243 -9.54 2.28 -15.46
C LEU A 243 -9.54 3.33 -14.36
N TYR A 244 -9.06 2.94 -13.18
CA TYR A 244 -8.92 3.82 -12.01
C TYR A 244 -7.47 3.89 -11.54
N GLY A 245 -7.06 5.07 -11.05
CA GLY A 245 -5.70 5.33 -10.57
C GLY A 245 -4.77 5.87 -11.64
N VAL A 246 -3.47 5.61 -11.48
CA VAL A 246 -2.44 6.04 -12.43
C VAL A 246 -2.59 5.26 -13.74
N ASN A 247 -2.95 5.96 -14.82
CA ASN A 247 -3.08 5.37 -16.15
C ASN A 247 -2.32 6.13 -17.24
N GLU A 248 -1.78 7.32 -16.93
CA GLU A 248 -1.01 8.08 -17.91
C GLU A 248 0.48 7.74 -17.83
N PRO A 249 1.17 7.54 -18.98
CA PRO A 249 2.56 7.10 -19.03
C PRO A 249 3.53 7.96 -18.23
N GLU A 250 3.31 9.28 -18.18
CA GLU A 250 4.15 10.21 -17.40
C GLU A 250 4.14 9.90 -15.89
N PHE A 251 3.09 9.23 -15.39
CA PHE A 251 2.93 8.90 -13.99
C PHE A 251 3.21 7.43 -13.66
N TYR A 252 3.60 6.58 -14.63
CA TYR A 252 3.88 5.15 -14.36
C TYR A 252 4.96 4.91 -13.30
N HIS A 253 5.84 5.87 -13.07
CA HIS A 253 6.83 5.80 -11.99
C HIS A 253 6.21 5.74 -10.58
N LEU A 254 4.95 6.16 -10.43
CA LEU A 254 4.14 6.07 -9.20
C LEU A 254 3.21 4.85 -9.20
N LYS A 255 3.32 3.96 -10.19
CA LYS A 255 2.38 2.85 -10.38
C LYS A 255 2.95 1.56 -9.81
N GLU A 256 2.39 1.12 -8.69
CA GLU A 256 2.51 -0.26 -8.25
C GLU A 256 1.68 -1.19 -9.14
N PRO A 257 2.08 -2.47 -9.30
CA PRO A 257 1.47 -3.42 -10.24
C PRO A 257 0.09 -3.93 -9.76
N THR A 258 -0.84 -3.01 -9.54
CA THR A 258 -2.21 -3.22 -9.08
C THR A 258 -3.17 -2.38 -9.91
N PHE A 259 -4.04 -3.01 -10.66
CA PHE A 259 -4.89 -2.37 -11.67
C PHE A 259 -6.35 -2.56 -11.26
N SER A 260 -7.03 -1.46 -10.98
CA SER A 260 -8.47 -1.48 -10.68
C SER A 260 -9.26 -0.95 -11.87
N PHE A 261 -10.30 -1.68 -12.25
CA PHE A 261 -11.10 -1.35 -13.41
C PHE A 261 -12.53 -1.86 -13.29
N ASN A 262 -13.42 -1.30 -14.10
CA ASN A 262 -14.76 -1.82 -14.31
C ASN A 262 -15.01 -2.07 -15.80
N VAL A 263 -15.87 -3.03 -16.10
CA VAL A 263 -16.38 -3.27 -17.46
C VAL A 263 -17.78 -2.71 -17.55
N VAL A 264 -18.03 -1.87 -18.57
CA VAL A 264 -19.32 -1.20 -18.76
C VAL A 264 -20.46 -2.22 -18.83
N GLY A 265 -21.48 -2.03 -17.98
CA GLY A 265 -22.66 -2.89 -17.93
C GLY A 265 -22.43 -4.27 -17.30
N CYS A 266 -21.35 -4.45 -16.54
CA CYS A 266 -21.05 -5.68 -15.81
C CYS A 266 -20.70 -5.37 -14.35
N SER A 267 -21.17 -6.22 -13.42
CA SER A 267 -20.69 -6.22 -12.04
C SER A 267 -19.28 -6.78 -11.94
N SER A 268 -18.57 -6.45 -10.85
CA SER A 268 -17.21 -6.98 -10.63
C SER A 268 -17.23 -8.51 -10.46
N GLU A 269 -18.29 -9.04 -9.85
CA GLU A 269 -18.51 -10.48 -9.66
C GLU A 269 -18.65 -11.22 -10.99
N GLU A 270 -19.42 -10.69 -11.95
CA GLU A 270 -19.59 -11.30 -13.27
C GLU A 270 -18.25 -11.43 -14.02
N VAL A 271 -17.44 -10.37 -14.00
CA VAL A 271 -16.13 -10.35 -14.67
C VAL A 271 -15.18 -11.36 -14.01
N VAL A 272 -15.10 -11.36 -12.68
CA VAL A 272 -14.25 -12.29 -11.90
C VAL A 272 -14.66 -13.74 -12.14
N ALA A 273 -15.97 -14.03 -12.09
CA ALA A 273 -16.49 -15.37 -12.31
C ALA A 273 -16.17 -15.87 -13.73
N TRP A 274 -16.34 -15.01 -14.74
CA TRP A 274 -16.02 -15.35 -16.12
C TRP A 274 -14.54 -15.67 -16.31
N LEU A 275 -13.64 -14.80 -15.83
CA LEU A 275 -12.19 -14.98 -15.94
C LEU A 275 -11.72 -16.28 -15.28
N TRP A 276 -12.26 -16.58 -14.10
CA TRP A 276 -11.95 -17.83 -13.41
C TRP A 276 -12.48 -19.06 -14.15
N GLN A 277 -13.76 -19.05 -14.55
CA GLN A 277 -14.40 -20.23 -15.15
C GLN A 277 -13.86 -20.54 -16.55
N ARG A 278 -13.59 -19.52 -17.37
CA ARG A 278 -13.18 -19.69 -18.77
C ARG A 278 -11.67 -19.76 -18.98
N ARG A 279 -10.90 -19.07 -18.14
CA ARG A 279 -9.46 -18.88 -18.36
C ARG A 279 -8.60 -19.21 -17.14
N ARG A 280 -9.21 -19.56 -16.01
CA ARG A 280 -8.51 -19.87 -14.75
C ARG A 280 -7.63 -18.72 -14.25
N ILE A 281 -7.99 -17.49 -14.60
CA ILE A 281 -7.29 -16.29 -14.13
C ILE A 281 -7.96 -15.82 -12.84
N ALA A 282 -7.17 -15.72 -11.78
CA ALA A 282 -7.62 -15.26 -10.48
C ALA A 282 -7.45 -13.74 -10.35
N VAL A 283 -8.57 -13.03 -10.24
CA VAL A 283 -8.66 -11.61 -9.90
C VAL A 283 -9.64 -11.43 -8.75
N ARG A 284 -9.77 -10.23 -8.20
CA ARG A 284 -10.70 -9.94 -7.10
C ARG A 284 -11.73 -8.89 -7.50
N GLY A 285 -12.99 -9.09 -7.12
CA GLY A 285 -14.05 -8.08 -7.18
C GLY A 285 -14.39 -7.52 -5.80
N GLY A 286 -15.02 -6.35 -5.75
CA GLY A 286 -15.51 -5.70 -4.53
C GLY A 286 -14.89 -4.34 -4.26
N ASP A 287 -14.97 -3.88 -3.01
CA ASP A 287 -14.44 -2.59 -2.54
C ASP A 287 -12.97 -2.67 -2.06
N HIS A 288 -12.42 -3.88 -2.02
CA HIS A 288 -11.06 -4.19 -1.55
C HIS A 288 -10.73 -3.64 -0.16
N TYR A 289 -11.74 -3.52 0.72
CA TYR A 289 -11.62 -2.85 2.02
C TYR A 289 -11.05 -1.43 1.89
N ALA A 290 -11.40 -0.71 0.83
CA ALA A 290 -11.01 0.68 0.59
C ALA A 290 -12.24 1.49 0.20
N VAL A 291 -13.17 1.59 1.16
CA VAL A 291 -14.51 2.16 0.96
C VAL A 291 -14.44 3.63 0.55
N GLU A 292 -13.56 4.42 1.16
CA GLU A 292 -13.41 5.84 0.84
C GLU A 292 -12.86 6.07 -0.57
N THR A 293 -11.98 5.18 -1.04
CA THR A 293 -11.48 5.24 -2.42
C THR A 293 -12.63 5.07 -3.41
N HIS A 294 -13.44 4.02 -3.23
CA HIS A 294 -14.60 3.74 -4.09
C HIS A 294 -15.65 4.85 -4.02
N ARG A 295 -15.89 5.38 -2.82
CA ARG A 295 -16.79 6.53 -2.60
C ARG A 295 -16.35 7.77 -3.38
N GLN A 296 -15.06 8.11 -3.33
CA GLN A 296 -14.53 9.25 -4.07
C GLN A 296 -14.52 9.01 -5.59
N LEU A 297 -14.29 7.78 -6.05
CA LEU A 297 -14.43 7.40 -7.46
C LEU A 297 -15.88 7.39 -7.95
N GLY A 298 -16.88 7.45 -7.06
CA GLY A 298 -18.29 7.38 -7.41
C GLY A 298 -18.77 5.99 -7.82
N VAL A 299 -18.05 4.94 -7.43
CA VAL A 299 -18.39 3.53 -7.73
C VAL A 299 -18.51 2.71 -6.46
N ARG A 300 -19.24 1.59 -6.52
CA ARG A 300 -19.44 0.70 -5.36
C ARG A 300 -18.35 -0.37 -5.25
N GLU A 301 -17.82 -0.79 -6.38
CA GLU A 301 -16.88 -1.90 -6.49
C GLU A 301 -15.99 -1.73 -7.73
N SER A 302 -14.93 -2.51 -7.79
CA SER A 302 -14.05 -2.65 -8.95
C SER A 302 -13.51 -4.07 -9.05
N VAL A 303 -13.13 -4.48 -10.26
CA VAL A 303 -12.25 -5.62 -10.48
C VAL A 303 -10.81 -5.15 -10.22
N ARG A 304 -10.04 -5.94 -9.50
CA ARG A 304 -8.62 -5.69 -9.25
C ARG A 304 -7.77 -6.87 -9.70
N ALA A 305 -6.85 -6.60 -10.62
CA ALA A 305 -5.74 -7.48 -10.96
C ALA A 305 -4.47 -6.94 -10.28
N SER A 306 -3.75 -7.79 -9.55
CA SER A 306 -2.49 -7.41 -8.89
C SER A 306 -1.42 -8.42 -9.27
N LEU A 307 -0.25 -7.92 -9.62
CA LEU A 307 0.91 -8.72 -9.98
C LEU A 307 1.98 -8.62 -8.89
N ALA A 308 2.90 -9.56 -8.91
CA ALA A 308 4.16 -9.53 -8.18
C ALA A 308 5.30 -9.96 -9.12
N HIS A 309 6.54 -9.83 -8.67
CA HIS A 309 7.73 -10.15 -9.47
C HIS A 309 7.87 -11.60 -9.94
N TYR A 310 7.02 -12.53 -9.49
CA TYR A 310 6.95 -13.88 -10.04
C TYR A 310 6.01 -13.99 -11.25
N ASN A 311 5.17 -12.98 -11.51
CA ASN A 311 4.31 -12.96 -12.69
C ASN A 311 5.11 -12.64 -13.94
N THR A 312 4.64 -13.13 -15.10
CA THR A 312 5.36 -12.93 -16.37
C THR A 312 4.61 -12.09 -17.39
N VAL A 313 5.33 -11.62 -18.41
CA VAL A 313 4.75 -10.90 -19.56
C VAL A 313 3.72 -11.79 -20.28
N GLU A 314 3.96 -13.10 -20.36
CA GLU A 314 3.03 -14.07 -20.95
C GLU A 314 1.73 -14.16 -20.15
N GLU A 315 1.80 -14.15 -18.81
CA GLU A 315 0.60 -14.15 -17.96
C GLU A 315 -0.21 -12.87 -18.13
N VAL A 316 0.48 -11.71 -18.22
CA VAL A 316 -0.19 -10.43 -18.50
C VAL A 316 -0.85 -10.45 -19.87
N ARG A 317 -0.15 -10.95 -20.90
CA ARG A 317 -0.71 -11.11 -22.26
C ARG A 317 -1.94 -12.02 -22.25
N ALA A 318 -1.89 -13.16 -21.57
CA ALA A 318 -3.01 -14.09 -21.45
C ALA A 318 -4.21 -13.45 -20.75
N PHE A 319 -3.98 -12.62 -19.72
CA PHE A 319 -5.03 -11.84 -19.07
C PHE A 319 -5.67 -10.80 -20.00
N LEU A 320 -4.87 -10.01 -20.72
CA LEU A 320 -5.39 -9.02 -21.66
C LEU A 320 -6.23 -9.67 -22.77
N GLN A 321 -5.78 -10.81 -23.30
CA GLN A 321 -6.53 -11.58 -24.31
C GLN A 321 -7.86 -12.11 -23.74
N ALA A 322 -7.84 -12.64 -22.52
CA ALA A 322 -9.05 -13.11 -21.84
C ALA A 322 -10.06 -11.97 -21.62
N LEU A 323 -9.60 -10.80 -21.22
CA LEU A 323 -10.48 -9.64 -21.01
C LEU A 323 -11.05 -9.11 -22.34
N ALA A 324 -10.25 -9.06 -23.40
CA ALA A 324 -10.71 -8.70 -24.73
C ALA A 324 -11.78 -9.67 -25.26
N GLU A 325 -11.61 -10.97 -25.03
CA GLU A 325 -12.62 -11.98 -25.37
C GLU A 325 -13.92 -11.79 -24.58
N PHE A 326 -13.83 -11.53 -23.26
CA PHE A 326 -14.99 -11.21 -22.43
C PHE A 326 -15.77 -10.03 -23.01
N LEU A 327 -15.08 -8.94 -23.35
CA LEU A 327 -15.69 -7.74 -23.95
C LEU A 327 -16.37 -8.07 -25.29
N ALA A 328 -15.70 -8.84 -26.16
CA ALA A 328 -16.25 -9.23 -27.46
C ALA A 328 -17.50 -10.14 -27.34
N GLU A 329 -17.60 -10.98 -26.31
CA GLU A 329 -18.83 -11.73 -26.02
C GLU A 329 -19.99 -10.83 -25.58
N ARG A 330 -19.69 -9.72 -24.88
CA ARG A 330 -20.70 -8.78 -24.39
C ARG A 330 -21.25 -7.88 -25.49
N THR A 331 -20.41 -7.40 -26.40
CA THR A 331 -20.86 -6.57 -27.54
C THR A 331 -21.75 -7.35 -28.52
N ARG A 332 -21.67 -8.69 -28.52
CA ARG A 332 -22.49 -9.57 -29.36
C ARG A 332 -23.86 -9.90 -28.77
N ARG A 333 -24.12 -9.57 -27.50
CA ARG A 333 -25.40 -9.82 -26.80
C ARG A 333 -26.28 -8.59 -26.82
#